data_AF-A0A2E1MVM6-F1
#
_entry.id   AF-A0A2E1MVM6-F1
#
_cell.length_a   1.000
_cell.length_b   1.000
_cell.length_c   1.000
_cell.angle_alpha   90.00
_cell.angle_beta   90.00
_cell.angle_gamma   90.00
#
_symmetry.space_group_name_H-M   'P 1'
#
loop_
_entity.id
_entity.type
_entity.pdbx_description
1 polymer ?
#
loop_
_entity_poly.entity_id
_entity_poly.type
_entity_poly.pdbx_seq_one_letter_code
_entity_poly.pdbx_strand_id
1 'polypeptide(L)'
;MNAIINAISDKKRLILANEGRLLKKSFFGILILALAFQGGDFGSLIRNSMIDAYIQVSVFVGFTLFVFIGLDSLTKFDVELFLSKTQKFHVPLSAFLGAIPGCGGAIMVVTQYIQGRISFGSLVAVLTATMGDAAFLILAIEPSTGLLIFSLGIIVGSISGYFVDILHGIKFMMPKSKINIEYEKTKKTFVSNFNIFWILLFLPGFIFGILTAFQIEFSFNLYNIIFLLVGSSGAILSIFMWSLNPLSDFQCSTDKSRGFISRVIDTTNFVTAWVISGFLIFETFMYFSSIDLKIYFDLWAPLVPLVAIFFGFLPGCGPQVVVATFYLNGYIPLSAELGNAISNDGDALFPAIALAPKAAVMATLYSAIPAIIVAYSYYYIFE
;
A
#
# COMPACT_ATOMS: atom_id res chain seq x y z
N MET A 1 24.85 42.48 11.42
CA MET A 1 25.41 41.51 12.39
C MET A 1 24.35 40.51 12.87
N ASN A 2 23.18 40.95 13.36
CA ASN A 2 22.11 40.05 13.83
C ASN A 2 21.55 39.11 12.73
N ALA A 3 21.44 39.56 11.48
CA ALA A 3 20.97 38.70 10.38
C ALA A 3 21.94 37.55 10.05
N ILE A 4 23.25 37.79 10.16
CA ILE A 4 24.29 36.78 9.88
C ILE A 4 24.36 35.77 11.04
N ILE A 5 24.26 36.25 12.28
CA ILE A 5 24.24 35.39 13.48
C ILE A 5 22.97 34.51 13.48
N ASN A 6 21.81 35.08 13.14
CA ASN A 6 20.56 34.31 13.01
C ASN A 6 20.66 33.26 11.90
N ALA A 7 21.18 33.62 10.73
CA ALA A 7 21.36 32.67 9.62
C ALA A 7 22.31 31.51 9.98
N ILE A 8 23.38 31.78 10.73
CA ILE A 8 24.31 30.74 11.21
C ILE A 8 23.62 29.86 12.27
N SER A 9 22.84 30.45 13.18
CA SER A 9 22.11 29.69 14.21
C SER A 9 21.01 28.82 13.60
N ASP A 10 20.30 29.33 12.60
CA ASP A 10 19.24 28.62 11.88
C ASP A 10 19.83 27.47 11.06
N LYS A 11 20.97 27.72 10.39
CA LYS A 11 21.71 26.67 9.68
C LYS A 11 22.19 25.56 10.63
N LYS A 12 22.74 25.92 11.79
CA LYS A 12 23.18 24.94 12.80
C LYS A 12 22.02 24.13 13.37
N ARG A 13 20.86 24.77 13.61
CA ARG A 13 19.63 24.11 14.06
C ARG A 13 19.07 23.16 13.00
N LEU A 14 19.11 23.55 11.73
CA LEU A 14 18.70 22.70 10.59
C LEU A 14 19.61 21.47 10.47
N ILE A 15 20.94 21.64 10.56
CA ILE A 15 21.90 20.53 10.50
C ILE A 15 21.65 19.55 11.66
N LEU A 16 21.53 20.04 12.89
CA LEU A 16 21.27 19.20 14.05
C LEU A 16 19.93 18.44 13.95
N ALA A 17 18.89 19.09 13.42
CA ALA A 17 17.60 18.45 13.19
C ALA A 17 17.67 17.37 12.11
N ASN A 18 18.44 17.58 11.04
CA ASN A 18 18.65 16.60 9.97
C ASN A 18 19.46 15.40 10.45
N GLU A 19 20.54 15.61 11.21
CA GLU A 19 21.35 14.54 11.80
C GLU A 19 20.55 13.70 12.80
N GLY A 20 19.76 14.35 13.67
CA GLY A 20 18.90 13.64 14.62
C GLY A 20 17.81 12.79 13.95
N ARG A 21 17.25 13.26 12.82
CA ARG A 21 16.31 12.46 12.01
C ARG A 21 17.00 11.28 11.34
N LEU A 22 18.18 11.51 10.77
CA LEU A 22 18.96 10.46 10.11
C LEU A 22 19.32 9.34 11.10
N LEU A 23 19.79 9.70 12.30
CA LEU A 23 20.09 8.74 13.38
C LEU A 23 18.89 7.85 13.73
N LYS A 24 17.70 8.43 13.87
CA LYS A 24 16.47 7.67 14.15
C LYS A 24 16.15 6.67 13.03
N LYS A 25 16.25 7.10 11.77
CA LYS A 25 16.04 6.24 10.60
C LYS A 25 17.07 5.12 10.51
N SER A 26 18.34 5.45 10.73
CA SER A 26 19.44 4.48 10.73
C SER A 26 19.25 3.42 11.82
N PHE A 27 18.90 3.83 13.04
CA PHE A 27 18.59 2.89 14.13
C PHE A 27 17.41 1.98 13.77
N PHE A 28 16.35 2.54 13.20
CA PHE A 28 15.17 1.78 12.80
C PHE A 28 15.47 0.80 11.65
N GLY A 29 16.24 1.23 10.64
CA GLY A 29 16.68 0.34 9.56
C GLY A 29 17.55 -0.80 10.05
N ILE A 30 18.47 -0.53 10.99
CA ILE A 30 19.30 -1.56 11.63
C ILE A 30 18.45 -2.54 12.42
N LEU A 31 17.42 -2.07 13.14
CA LEU A 31 16.50 -2.94 13.88
C LEU A 31 15.79 -3.93 12.94
N ILE A 32 15.24 -3.44 11.82
CA ILE A 32 14.58 -4.31 10.83
C ILE A 32 15.55 -5.36 10.29
N LEU A 33 16.76 -4.94 9.91
CA LEU A 33 17.78 -5.87 9.42
C LEU A 33 18.19 -6.89 10.49
N ALA A 34 18.34 -6.46 11.74
CA ALA A 34 18.66 -7.36 12.86
C ALA A 34 17.59 -8.44 13.07
N LEU A 35 16.30 -8.10 12.90
CA LEU A 35 15.20 -9.07 12.93
C LEU A 35 15.30 -10.06 11.76
N ALA A 36 15.63 -9.59 10.56
CA ALA A 36 15.72 -10.44 9.37
C ALA A 36 16.85 -11.48 9.43
N PHE A 37 17.94 -11.15 10.14
CA PHE A 37 19.08 -12.05 10.36
C PHE A 37 18.92 -13.00 11.55
N GLN A 38 17.77 -12.98 12.25
CA GLN A 38 17.50 -13.99 13.27
C GLN A 38 17.37 -15.40 12.64
N GLY A 39 17.76 -16.41 13.41
CA GLY A 39 17.61 -17.82 13.06
C GLY A 39 16.21 -18.35 13.39
N GLY A 40 15.92 -19.58 12.94
CA GLY A 40 14.66 -20.29 13.22
C GLY A 40 13.47 -19.78 12.42
N ASP A 41 12.28 -20.27 12.79
CA ASP A 41 11.02 -20.04 12.08
C ASP A 41 10.62 -18.56 12.07
N PHE A 42 10.86 -17.86 13.19
CA PHE A 42 10.63 -16.43 13.27
C PHE A 42 11.49 -15.65 12.27
N GLY A 43 12.78 -15.97 12.16
CA GLY A 43 13.65 -15.35 11.16
C GLY A 43 13.19 -15.59 9.72
N SER A 44 12.70 -16.80 9.39
CA SER A 44 12.14 -17.07 8.06
C SER A 44 10.86 -16.28 7.80
N LEU A 45 9.99 -16.14 8.79
CA LEU A 45 8.79 -15.31 8.68
C LEU A 45 9.16 -13.87 8.32
N ILE A 46 10.06 -13.25 9.10
CA ILE A 46 10.53 -11.87 8.86
C ILE A 46 11.10 -11.70 7.45
N ARG A 47 11.93 -12.65 6.99
CA ARG A 47 12.52 -12.59 5.64
C ARG A 47 11.46 -12.70 4.55
N ASN A 48 10.49 -13.61 4.69
CA ASN A 48 9.40 -13.76 3.74
C ASN A 48 8.53 -12.50 3.68
N SER A 49 8.14 -11.95 4.84
CA SER A 49 7.38 -10.69 4.91
C SER A 49 8.10 -9.52 4.23
N MET A 50 9.44 -9.44 4.36
CA MET A 50 10.24 -8.43 3.66
C MET A 50 10.23 -8.62 2.14
N ILE A 51 10.31 -9.86 1.66
CA ILE A 51 10.26 -10.20 0.24
C ILE A 51 8.88 -9.85 -0.32
N ASP A 52 7.81 -10.24 0.37
CA ASP A 52 6.43 -9.98 -0.04
C ASP A 52 6.15 -8.48 -0.09
N ALA A 53 6.51 -7.73 0.95
CA ALA A 53 6.39 -6.27 0.95
C ALA A 53 7.18 -5.60 -0.20
N TYR A 54 8.31 -6.17 -0.63
CA TYR A 54 9.05 -5.65 -1.77
C TYR A 54 8.38 -6.01 -3.11
N ILE A 55 8.14 -7.30 -3.36
CA ILE A 55 7.65 -7.83 -4.63
C ILE A 55 6.17 -7.48 -4.88
N GLN A 56 5.34 -7.52 -3.85
CA GLN A 56 3.90 -7.30 -4.00
C GLN A 56 3.53 -5.82 -3.90
N VAL A 57 4.29 -5.02 -3.14
CA VAL A 57 3.96 -3.59 -2.92
C VAL A 57 4.96 -2.64 -3.54
N SER A 58 6.24 -2.76 -3.17
CA SER A 58 7.25 -1.75 -3.48
C SER A 58 7.52 -1.59 -4.97
N VAL A 59 7.55 -2.68 -5.74
CA VAL A 59 7.78 -2.61 -7.19
C VAL A 59 6.62 -1.95 -7.94
N PHE A 60 5.37 -2.09 -7.48
CA PHE A 60 4.22 -1.42 -8.08
C PHE A 60 4.20 0.08 -7.73
N VAL A 61 4.54 0.43 -6.48
CA VAL A 61 4.77 1.82 -6.09
C VAL A 61 5.86 2.42 -6.98
N GLY A 62 7.01 1.76 -7.10
CA GLY A 62 8.11 2.23 -7.95
C GLY A 62 7.70 2.41 -9.42
N PHE A 63 6.98 1.44 -9.99
CA PHE A 63 6.47 1.51 -11.35
C PHE A 63 5.53 2.70 -11.57
N THR A 64 4.56 2.89 -10.67
CA THR A 64 3.62 4.02 -10.79
C THR A 64 4.34 5.36 -10.68
N LEU A 65 5.29 5.48 -9.76
CA LEU A 65 6.10 6.68 -9.62
C LEU A 65 6.95 6.92 -10.88
N PHE A 66 7.54 5.90 -11.48
CA PHE A 66 8.26 6.03 -12.75
C PHE A 66 7.36 6.55 -13.86
N VAL A 67 6.16 6.00 -14.02
CA VAL A 67 5.22 6.42 -15.06
C VAL A 67 4.85 7.89 -14.84
N PHE A 68 4.36 8.27 -13.67
CA PHE A 68 3.81 9.61 -13.46
C PHE A 68 4.88 10.70 -13.30
N ILE A 69 5.96 10.43 -12.56
CA ILE A 69 7.07 11.39 -12.44
C ILE A 69 7.86 11.45 -13.75
N GLY A 70 8.02 10.33 -14.45
CA GLY A 70 8.63 10.27 -15.77
C GLY A 70 7.84 11.09 -16.79
N LEU A 71 6.51 10.94 -16.85
CA LEU A 71 5.65 11.75 -17.72
C LEU A 71 5.76 13.25 -17.38
N ASP A 72 5.70 13.63 -16.10
CA ASP A 72 5.82 15.03 -15.64
C ASP A 72 7.20 15.65 -15.97
N SER A 73 8.27 14.85 -16.02
CA SER A 73 9.65 15.36 -16.18
C SER A 73 10.23 15.22 -17.59
N LEU A 74 9.80 14.21 -18.36
CA LEU A 74 10.35 13.90 -19.69
C LEU A 74 9.48 14.44 -20.82
N THR A 75 8.20 14.73 -20.56
CA THR A 75 7.26 15.18 -21.60
C THR A 75 6.74 16.59 -21.31
N LYS A 76 6.27 17.29 -22.35
CA LYS A 76 5.51 18.55 -22.18
C LYS A 76 4.05 18.30 -21.82
N PHE A 77 3.68 17.05 -21.52
CA PHE A 77 2.31 16.67 -21.24
C PHE A 77 1.90 17.23 -19.88
N ASP A 78 0.85 18.05 -19.88
CA ASP A 78 0.31 18.60 -18.66
C ASP A 78 -0.58 17.56 -17.97
N VAL A 79 0.06 16.75 -17.11
CA VAL A 79 -0.61 15.71 -16.32
C VAL A 79 -1.71 16.31 -15.45
N GLU A 80 -1.53 17.53 -14.94
CA GLU A 80 -2.52 18.22 -14.12
C GLU A 80 -3.77 18.57 -14.94
N LEU A 81 -3.58 19.07 -16.15
CA LEU A 81 -4.67 19.40 -17.06
C LEU A 81 -5.41 18.15 -17.56
N PHE A 82 -4.70 17.05 -17.85
CA PHE A 82 -5.33 15.78 -18.21
C PHE A 82 -6.18 15.19 -17.07
N LEU A 83 -5.65 15.19 -15.84
CA LEU A 83 -6.37 14.69 -14.67
C LEU A 83 -7.60 15.56 -14.36
N SER A 84 -7.49 16.88 -14.51
CA SER A 84 -8.64 17.79 -14.30
C SER A 84 -9.78 17.52 -15.30
N LYS A 85 -9.47 17.21 -16.57
CA LYS A 85 -10.47 16.88 -17.60
C LYS A 85 -11.14 15.52 -17.39
N THR A 86 -10.41 14.56 -16.84
CA THR A 86 -10.86 13.17 -16.64
C THR A 86 -11.43 12.90 -15.26
N GLN A 87 -11.55 13.94 -14.42
CA GLN A 87 -11.90 13.85 -13.01
C GLN A 87 -13.17 13.04 -12.72
N LYS A 88 -14.19 13.14 -13.59
CA LYS A 88 -15.44 12.37 -13.43
C LYS A 88 -15.22 10.86 -13.52
N PHE A 89 -14.19 10.40 -14.20
CA PHE A 89 -13.89 8.97 -14.39
C PHE A 89 -12.91 8.42 -13.34
N HIS A 90 -12.33 9.27 -12.48
CA HIS A 90 -11.34 8.82 -11.49
C HIS A 90 -11.94 7.82 -10.50
N VAL A 91 -13.15 8.08 -10.00
CA VAL A 91 -13.86 7.19 -9.07
C VAL A 91 -14.14 5.80 -9.66
N PRO A 92 -14.86 5.65 -10.80
CA PRO A 92 -15.16 4.33 -11.34
C PRO A 92 -13.92 3.59 -11.84
N LEU A 93 -12.92 4.31 -12.37
CA LEU A 93 -11.64 3.71 -12.73
C LEU A 93 -10.91 3.18 -11.49
N SER A 94 -10.99 3.89 -10.38
CA SER A 94 -10.38 3.45 -9.11
C SER A 94 -11.06 2.19 -8.57
N ALA A 95 -12.40 2.14 -8.59
CA ALA A 95 -13.13 0.93 -8.21
C ALA A 95 -12.79 -0.26 -9.13
N PHE A 96 -12.72 -0.02 -10.44
CA PHE A 96 -12.31 -1.05 -11.42
C PHE A 96 -10.91 -1.58 -11.15
N LEU A 97 -9.93 -0.69 -10.93
CA LEU A 97 -8.55 -1.07 -10.61
C LEU A 97 -8.45 -1.81 -9.27
N GLY A 98 -9.33 -1.52 -8.31
CA GLY A 98 -9.39 -2.22 -7.03
C GLY A 98 -9.91 -3.66 -7.17
N ALA A 99 -10.92 -3.86 -8.03
CA ALA A 99 -11.53 -5.17 -8.27
C ALA A 99 -10.67 -6.13 -9.10
N ILE A 100 -9.57 -5.64 -9.70
CA ILE A 100 -8.59 -6.53 -10.33
C ILE A 100 -7.95 -7.39 -9.22
N PRO A 101 -7.94 -8.73 -9.36
CA PRO A 101 -7.30 -9.61 -8.39
C PRO A 101 -5.85 -9.21 -8.07
N GLY A 102 -5.46 -9.33 -6.79
CA GLY A 102 -4.18 -8.86 -6.25
C GLY A 102 -4.23 -7.40 -5.77
N CYS A 103 -3.11 -6.90 -5.21
CA CYS A 103 -3.05 -5.56 -4.61
C CYS A 103 -2.51 -4.47 -5.54
N GLY A 104 -1.96 -4.85 -6.71
CA GLY A 104 -1.24 -3.94 -7.60
C GLY A 104 -2.07 -2.73 -8.04
N GLY A 105 -3.29 -2.95 -8.55
CA GLY A 105 -4.19 -1.87 -9.01
C GLY A 105 -4.58 -0.91 -7.88
N ALA A 106 -4.87 -1.44 -6.69
CA ALA A 106 -5.18 -0.64 -5.52
C ALA A 106 -4.01 0.25 -5.08
N ILE A 107 -2.80 -0.30 -5.07
CA ILE A 107 -1.56 0.44 -4.76
C ILE A 107 -1.32 1.57 -5.76
N MET A 108 -1.62 1.37 -7.05
CA MET A 108 -1.50 2.44 -8.05
C MET A 108 -2.38 3.64 -7.67
N VAL A 109 -3.64 3.40 -7.34
CA VAL A 109 -4.61 4.43 -6.98
C VAL A 109 -4.19 5.12 -5.68
N VAL A 110 -3.86 4.36 -4.63
CA VAL A 110 -3.38 4.92 -3.35
C VAL A 110 -2.15 5.82 -3.56
N THR A 111 -1.20 5.40 -4.39
CA THR A 111 -0.01 6.20 -4.70
C THR A 111 -0.39 7.52 -5.40
N GLN A 112 -1.35 7.50 -6.32
CA GLN A 112 -1.84 8.74 -6.96
C GLN A 112 -2.58 9.64 -5.98
N TYR A 113 -3.34 9.07 -5.04
CA TYR A 113 -4.02 9.83 -3.98
C TYR A 113 -3.00 10.54 -3.09
N ILE A 114 -1.95 9.82 -2.67
CA ILE A 114 -0.88 10.37 -1.83
C ILE A 114 -0.14 11.51 -2.54
N GLN A 115 0.01 11.44 -3.87
CA GLN A 115 0.55 12.54 -4.68
C GLN A 115 -0.40 13.74 -4.83
N GLY A 116 -1.62 13.67 -4.31
CA GLY A 116 -2.64 14.71 -4.43
C GLY A 116 -3.20 14.84 -5.85
N ARG A 117 -3.19 13.76 -6.63
CA ARG A 117 -3.63 13.77 -8.04
C ARG A 117 -5.08 13.32 -8.24
N ILE A 118 -5.61 12.53 -7.31
CA ILE A 118 -6.98 12.01 -7.33
C ILE A 118 -7.68 12.32 -6.00
N SER A 119 -9.02 12.23 -5.99
CA SER A 119 -9.85 12.60 -4.84
C SER A 119 -9.83 11.56 -3.72
N PHE A 120 -10.30 11.97 -2.54
CA PHE A 120 -10.56 11.04 -1.45
C PHE A 120 -11.68 10.05 -1.80
N GLY A 121 -12.68 10.45 -2.60
CA GLY A 121 -13.68 9.52 -3.13
C GLY A 121 -13.06 8.40 -3.98
N SER A 122 -12.04 8.69 -4.79
CA SER A 122 -11.30 7.64 -5.51
C SER A 122 -10.55 6.67 -4.58
N LEU A 123 -9.99 7.18 -3.47
CA LEU A 123 -9.37 6.33 -2.44
C LEU A 123 -10.40 5.39 -1.80
N VAL A 124 -11.56 5.92 -1.41
CA VAL A 124 -12.65 5.10 -0.85
C VAL A 124 -13.12 4.07 -1.88
N ALA A 125 -13.30 4.47 -3.14
CA ALA A 125 -13.78 3.59 -4.20
C ALA A 125 -12.87 2.39 -4.44
N VAL A 126 -11.56 2.58 -4.45
CA VAL A 126 -10.60 1.49 -4.67
C VAL A 126 -10.52 0.56 -3.47
N LEU A 127 -10.50 1.10 -2.24
CA LEU A 127 -10.44 0.30 -1.02
C LEU A 127 -11.76 -0.43 -0.74
N THR A 128 -12.89 0.09 -1.24
CA THR A 128 -14.19 -0.60 -1.13
C THR A 128 -14.34 -1.73 -2.15
N ALA A 129 -13.61 -1.66 -3.28
CA ALA A 129 -13.75 -2.61 -4.38
C ALA A 129 -12.69 -3.72 -4.36
N THR A 130 -11.68 -3.63 -3.50
CA THR A 130 -10.52 -4.53 -3.55
C THR A 130 -10.69 -5.74 -2.66
N MET A 131 -10.26 -6.89 -3.17
CA MET A 131 -10.32 -8.17 -2.46
C MET A 131 -8.93 -8.79 -2.25
N GLY A 132 -7.88 -8.12 -2.75
CA GLY A 132 -6.50 -8.60 -2.66
C GLY A 132 -6.34 -10.00 -3.28
N ASP A 133 -5.57 -10.86 -2.62
CA ASP A 133 -5.27 -12.21 -3.10
C ASP A 133 -6.43 -13.20 -2.91
N ALA A 134 -7.34 -12.93 -1.97
CA ALA A 134 -8.54 -13.75 -1.77
C ALA A 134 -9.42 -13.81 -3.03
N ALA A 135 -9.34 -12.77 -3.87
CA ALA A 135 -9.97 -12.71 -5.19
C ALA A 135 -9.60 -13.91 -6.07
N PHE A 136 -8.32 -14.32 -6.07
CA PHE A 136 -7.85 -15.45 -6.86
C PHE A 136 -8.42 -16.77 -6.36
N LEU A 137 -8.45 -16.94 -5.04
CA LEU A 137 -8.94 -18.16 -4.40
C LEU A 137 -10.42 -18.40 -4.73
N ILE A 138 -11.27 -17.38 -4.57
CA ILE A 138 -12.69 -17.51 -4.88
C ILE A 138 -12.91 -17.68 -6.38
N LEU A 139 -12.21 -16.92 -7.23
CA LEU A 139 -12.38 -17.04 -8.68
C LEU A 139 -11.96 -18.43 -9.20
N ALA A 140 -10.97 -19.07 -8.56
CA ALA A 140 -10.52 -20.41 -8.91
C ALA A 140 -11.51 -21.51 -8.50
N ILE A 141 -12.18 -21.37 -7.35
CA ILE A 141 -13.06 -22.42 -6.79
C ILE A 141 -14.53 -22.17 -7.17
N GLU A 142 -15.03 -20.95 -6.99
CA GLU A 142 -16.39 -20.52 -7.32
C GLU A 142 -16.41 -19.29 -8.24
N PRO A 143 -16.12 -19.44 -9.55
CA PRO A 143 -15.95 -18.31 -10.46
C PRO A 143 -17.20 -17.43 -10.60
N SER A 144 -18.40 -18.01 -10.54
CA SER A 144 -19.66 -17.26 -10.57
C SER A 144 -19.81 -16.34 -9.36
N THR A 145 -19.45 -16.83 -8.17
CA THR A 145 -19.47 -16.06 -6.93
C THR A 145 -18.41 -14.97 -6.97
N GLY A 146 -17.19 -15.29 -7.42
CA GLY A 146 -16.12 -14.31 -7.61
C GLY A 146 -16.52 -13.16 -8.54
N LEU A 147 -17.11 -13.46 -9.70
CA LEU A 147 -17.60 -12.42 -10.63
C LEU A 147 -18.72 -11.56 -10.02
N LEU A 148 -19.60 -12.15 -9.21
CA LEU A 148 -20.62 -11.42 -8.47
C LEU A 148 -19.99 -10.46 -7.47
N ILE A 149 -19.03 -10.92 -6.67
CA ILE A 149 -18.33 -10.10 -5.66
C ILE A 149 -17.60 -8.94 -6.34
N PHE A 150 -16.87 -9.19 -7.43
CA PHE A 150 -16.16 -8.13 -8.17
C PHE A 150 -17.11 -7.10 -8.79
N SER A 151 -18.21 -7.57 -9.37
CA SER A 151 -19.23 -6.68 -9.95
C SER A 151 -19.87 -5.80 -8.87
N LEU A 152 -20.22 -6.39 -7.72
CA LEU A 152 -20.74 -5.66 -6.57
C LEU A 152 -19.69 -4.68 -6.03
N GLY A 153 -18.45 -5.09 -5.85
CA GLY A 153 -17.35 -4.23 -5.40
C GLY A 153 -17.16 -3.01 -6.30
N ILE A 154 -17.16 -3.19 -7.63
CA ILE A 154 -17.05 -2.07 -8.59
C ILE A 154 -18.23 -1.10 -8.43
N ILE A 155 -19.46 -1.62 -8.35
CA ILE A 155 -20.66 -0.79 -8.25
C ILE A 155 -20.70 -0.05 -6.91
N VAL A 156 -20.56 -0.79 -5.81
CA VAL A 156 -20.63 -0.28 -4.44
C VAL A 156 -19.47 0.68 -4.16
N GLY A 157 -18.25 0.35 -4.59
CA GLY A 157 -17.10 1.23 -4.49
C GLY A 157 -17.27 2.51 -5.30
N SER A 158 -17.78 2.43 -6.53
CA SER A 158 -18.06 3.62 -7.34
C SER A 158 -19.11 4.53 -6.71
N ILE A 159 -20.21 3.94 -6.22
CA ILE A 159 -21.28 4.68 -5.53
C ILE A 159 -20.71 5.36 -4.28
N SER A 160 -19.95 4.63 -3.46
CA SER A 160 -19.37 5.13 -2.22
C SER A 160 -18.37 6.27 -2.47
N GLY A 161 -17.51 6.12 -3.47
CA GLY A 161 -16.57 7.16 -3.86
C GLY A 161 -17.24 8.44 -4.35
N TYR A 162 -18.25 8.32 -5.22
CA TYR A 162 -19.02 9.48 -5.68
C TYR A 162 -19.80 10.13 -4.54
N PHE A 163 -20.40 9.32 -3.65
CA PHE A 163 -21.10 9.82 -2.48
C PHE A 163 -20.18 10.66 -1.60
N VAL A 164 -18.97 10.19 -1.35
CA VAL A 164 -17.94 10.92 -0.58
C VAL A 164 -17.54 12.22 -1.27
N ASP A 165 -17.28 12.19 -2.58
CA ASP A 165 -16.90 13.38 -3.35
C ASP A 165 -18.03 14.42 -3.43
N ILE A 166 -19.29 13.99 -3.50
CA ILE A 166 -20.47 14.88 -3.48
C ILE A 166 -20.64 15.52 -2.09
N LEU A 167 -20.49 14.74 -1.02
CA LEU A 167 -20.71 15.22 0.35
C LEU A 167 -19.62 16.20 0.82
N HIS A 168 -18.35 15.92 0.55
CA HIS A 168 -17.23 16.67 1.12
C HIS A 168 -16.48 17.53 0.09
N GLY A 169 -16.75 17.31 -1.20
CA GLY A 169 -15.98 17.86 -2.29
C GLY A 169 -14.66 17.13 -2.53
N ILE A 170 -14.16 17.22 -3.75
CA ILE A 170 -12.97 16.51 -4.24
C ILE A 170 -11.71 16.84 -3.42
N LYS A 171 -11.63 18.05 -2.84
CA LYS A 171 -10.47 18.52 -2.07
C LYS A 171 -10.43 17.99 -0.63
N PHE A 172 -11.43 17.23 -0.20
CA PHE A 172 -11.48 16.67 1.14
C PHE A 172 -10.32 15.69 1.36
N MET A 173 -9.67 15.78 2.52
CA MET A 173 -8.54 14.94 2.96
C MET A 173 -7.31 14.87 2.03
N MET A 174 -7.32 15.57 0.88
CA MET A 174 -6.20 15.59 -0.05
C MET A 174 -4.90 16.03 0.66
N PRO A 175 -3.81 15.25 0.54
CA PRO A 175 -2.53 15.62 1.10
C PRO A 175 -2.05 16.98 0.58
N LYS A 176 -1.80 17.93 1.48
CA LYS A 176 -1.25 19.25 1.11
C LYS A 176 0.26 19.12 0.91
N SER A 177 0.76 19.44 -0.28
CA SER A 177 2.20 19.39 -0.61
C SER A 177 3.06 20.50 0.03
N LYS A 178 2.52 21.34 0.91
CA LYS A 178 3.21 22.54 1.40
C LYS A 178 3.48 22.50 2.90
N ILE A 179 4.62 21.92 3.27
CA ILE A 179 5.39 22.45 4.40
C ILE A 179 6.65 23.07 3.80
N ASN A 180 6.81 24.39 3.91
CA ASN A 180 8.03 25.10 3.54
C ASN A 180 9.12 24.74 4.56
N ILE A 181 9.74 23.56 4.41
CA ILE A 181 10.99 23.26 5.08
C ILE A 181 12.07 23.52 4.02
N GLU A 182 12.86 24.58 4.22
CA GLU A 182 14.05 24.82 3.41
C GLU A 182 15.07 23.74 3.72
N TYR A 183 15.09 22.69 2.89
CA TYR A 183 16.14 21.67 2.93
C TYR A 183 17.36 22.18 2.16
N GLU A 184 18.56 21.85 2.65
CA GLU A 184 19.79 22.14 1.90
C GLU A 184 19.71 21.50 0.51
N LYS A 185 20.00 22.29 -0.54
CA LYS A 185 20.08 21.84 -1.94
C LYS A 185 21.32 20.94 -2.14
N THR A 186 21.34 19.75 -1.55
CA THR A 186 22.40 18.77 -1.84
C THR A 186 22.07 18.04 -3.13
N LYS A 187 22.84 18.32 -4.19
CA LYS A 187 22.61 17.76 -5.54
C LYS A 187 22.85 16.25 -5.64
N LYS A 188 23.69 15.67 -4.78
CA LYS A 188 24.00 14.22 -4.75
C LYS A 188 24.27 13.79 -3.31
N THR A 189 23.61 12.72 -2.87
CA THR A 189 23.84 12.07 -1.57
C THR A 189 24.69 10.82 -1.75
N PHE A 190 25.34 10.32 -0.68
CA PHE A 190 26.12 9.07 -0.72
C PHE A 190 25.31 7.90 -1.31
N VAL A 191 24.05 7.77 -0.90
CA VAL A 191 23.14 6.71 -1.38
C VAL A 191 22.84 6.80 -2.89
N SER A 192 23.01 7.97 -3.51
CA SER A 192 22.71 8.15 -4.94
C SER A 192 23.62 7.31 -5.85
N ASN A 193 24.77 6.86 -5.34
CA ASN A 193 25.66 5.93 -6.04
C ASN A 193 25.02 4.54 -6.22
N PHE A 194 24.06 4.18 -5.37
CA PHE A 194 23.37 2.88 -5.41
C PHE A 194 22.15 2.86 -6.34
N ASN A 195 21.79 4.00 -6.95
CA ASN A 195 20.63 4.11 -7.84
C ASN A 195 20.67 3.10 -9.00
N ILE A 196 21.86 2.80 -9.53
CA ILE A 196 22.01 1.82 -10.64
C ILE A 196 21.67 0.41 -10.16
N PHE A 197 22.16 0.01 -8.99
CA PHE A 197 21.82 -1.30 -8.40
C PHE A 197 20.34 -1.41 -8.08
N TRP A 198 19.75 -0.31 -7.60
CA TRP A 198 18.31 -0.26 -7.34
C TRP A 198 17.50 -0.50 -8.61
N ILE A 199 17.84 0.17 -9.73
CA ILE A 199 17.16 -0.04 -11.02
C ILE A 199 17.35 -1.47 -11.53
N LEU A 200 18.56 -2.03 -11.37
CA LEU A 200 18.88 -3.38 -11.78
C LEU A 200 18.05 -4.44 -11.03
N LEU A 201 17.75 -4.22 -9.74
CA LEU A 201 16.87 -5.08 -8.95
C LEU A 201 15.39 -4.81 -9.18
N PHE A 202 15.03 -3.55 -9.47
CA PHE A 202 13.66 -3.14 -9.71
C PHE A 202 13.06 -3.80 -10.96
N LEU A 203 13.80 -3.86 -12.07
CA LEU A 203 13.31 -4.44 -13.33
C LEU A 203 12.87 -5.91 -13.21
N PRO A 204 13.72 -6.85 -12.75
CA PRO A 204 13.29 -8.23 -12.52
C PRO A 204 12.28 -8.31 -11.38
N GLY A 205 12.40 -7.46 -10.35
CA GLY A 205 11.43 -7.39 -9.26
C GLY A 205 10.02 -7.05 -9.73
N PHE A 206 9.88 -6.14 -10.70
CA PHE A 206 8.59 -5.78 -11.29
C PHE A 206 8.01 -6.93 -12.12
N ILE A 207 8.84 -7.68 -12.84
CA ILE A 207 8.40 -8.89 -13.55
C ILE A 207 7.87 -9.93 -12.55
N PHE A 208 8.61 -10.19 -11.46
CA PHE A 208 8.13 -11.07 -10.41
C PHE A 208 6.85 -10.54 -9.75
N GLY A 209 6.76 -9.23 -9.51
CA GLY A 209 5.55 -8.60 -8.98
C GLY A 209 4.34 -8.84 -9.87
N ILE A 210 4.50 -8.75 -11.20
CA ILE A 210 3.43 -9.11 -12.16
C ILE A 210 3.10 -10.61 -12.06
N LEU A 211 4.10 -11.49 -12.05
CA LEU A 211 3.87 -12.94 -11.96
C LEU A 211 3.12 -13.32 -10.67
N THR A 212 3.56 -12.80 -9.52
CA THR A 212 2.90 -12.97 -8.23
C THR A 212 1.50 -12.37 -8.23
N ALA A 213 1.32 -11.18 -8.80
CA ALA A 213 0.01 -10.56 -8.92
C ALA A 213 -0.96 -11.33 -9.82
N PHE A 214 -0.49 -12.25 -10.67
CA PHE A 214 -1.34 -13.18 -11.45
C PHE A 214 -1.36 -14.60 -10.86
N GLN A 215 -0.77 -14.82 -9.68
CA GLN A 215 -0.60 -16.14 -9.04
C GLN A 215 0.08 -17.17 -9.97
N ILE A 216 1.01 -16.72 -10.83
CA ILE A 216 1.78 -17.58 -11.73
C ILE A 216 3.06 -18.01 -11.02
N GLU A 217 3.08 -19.27 -10.56
CA GLU A 217 4.26 -19.87 -9.95
C GLU A 217 4.97 -20.85 -10.89
N PHE A 218 6.30 -20.81 -10.90
CA PHE A 218 7.12 -21.77 -11.63
C PHE A 218 7.82 -22.72 -10.65
N SER A 219 7.72 -24.03 -10.90
CA SER A 219 8.24 -25.08 -10.00
C SER A 219 9.75 -25.33 -10.12
N PHE A 220 10.47 -24.61 -10.98
CA PHE A 220 11.91 -24.82 -11.18
C PHE A 220 12.73 -24.14 -10.09
N ASN A 221 13.72 -24.83 -9.52
CA ASN A 221 14.54 -24.32 -8.42
C ASN A 221 15.24 -22.97 -8.74
N LEU A 222 15.64 -22.76 -9.99
CA LEU A 222 16.25 -21.50 -10.43
C LEU A 222 15.32 -20.30 -10.25
N TYR A 223 14.02 -20.47 -10.51
CA TYR A 223 13.02 -19.42 -10.31
C TYR A 223 12.97 -19.00 -8.84
N ASN A 224 12.85 -19.95 -7.91
CA ASN A 224 12.79 -19.69 -6.47
C ASN A 224 14.05 -18.99 -5.95
N ILE A 225 15.23 -19.42 -6.42
CA ILE A 225 16.50 -18.79 -6.03
C ILE A 225 16.56 -17.33 -6.50
N ILE A 226 16.19 -17.06 -7.76
CA ILE A 226 16.23 -15.69 -8.30
C ILE A 226 15.16 -14.83 -7.63
N PHE A 227 13.96 -15.35 -7.42
CA PHE A 227 12.88 -14.65 -6.70
C PHE A 227 13.34 -14.22 -5.30
N LEU A 228 13.89 -15.17 -4.53
CA LEU A 228 14.42 -14.92 -3.18
C LEU A 228 15.54 -13.87 -3.22
N LEU A 229 16.49 -14.00 -4.16
CA LEU A 229 17.60 -13.07 -4.29
C LEU A 229 17.14 -11.65 -4.64
N VAL A 230 16.25 -11.50 -5.62
CA VAL A 230 15.75 -10.20 -6.07
C VAL A 230 14.90 -9.56 -4.98
N GLY A 231 13.99 -10.31 -4.36
CA GLY A 231 13.12 -9.83 -3.30
C GLY A 231 13.91 -9.38 -2.06
N SER A 232 14.77 -10.24 -1.54
CA SER A 232 15.57 -9.93 -0.34
C SER A 232 16.58 -8.80 -0.59
N SER A 233 17.30 -8.84 -1.71
CA SER A 233 18.28 -7.79 -2.05
C SER A 233 17.58 -6.45 -2.29
N GLY A 234 16.42 -6.46 -2.96
CA GLY A 234 15.62 -5.27 -3.19
C GLY A 234 15.10 -4.64 -1.91
N ALA A 235 14.55 -5.45 -0.99
CA ALA A 235 14.09 -5.00 0.32
C ALA A 235 15.24 -4.40 1.16
N ILE A 236 16.35 -5.13 1.26
CA ILE A 236 17.54 -4.71 2.02
C ILE A 236 18.12 -3.42 1.44
N LEU A 237 18.26 -3.34 0.11
CA LEU A 237 18.78 -2.14 -0.55
C LEU A 237 17.87 -0.93 -0.31
N SER A 238 16.55 -1.12 -0.37
CA SER A 238 15.57 -0.06 -0.15
C SER A 238 15.64 0.48 1.29
N ILE A 239 15.71 -0.41 2.29
CA ILE A 239 15.90 -0.03 3.71
C ILE A 239 17.24 0.67 3.91
N PHE A 240 18.32 0.14 3.33
CA PHE A 240 19.65 0.73 3.40
C PHE A 240 19.67 2.16 2.82
N MET A 241 19.15 2.32 1.60
CA MET A 241 19.09 3.62 0.95
C MET A 241 18.17 4.60 1.68
N TRP A 242 17.04 4.14 2.22
CA TRP A 242 16.16 5.00 3.01
C TRP A 242 16.78 5.45 4.34
N SER A 243 17.39 4.52 5.07
CA SER A 243 17.90 4.71 6.43
C SER A 243 19.16 5.59 6.50
N LEU A 244 19.96 5.62 5.43
CA LEU A 244 21.18 6.42 5.30
C LEU A 244 21.00 7.69 4.45
N ASN A 245 19.81 7.95 3.92
CA ASN A 245 19.54 9.14 3.12
C ASN A 245 18.88 10.23 3.98
N PRO A 246 19.56 11.38 4.21
CA PRO A 246 18.96 12.49 4.92
C PRO A 246 17.78 13.12 4.16
N LEU A 247 17.70 12.93 2.84
CA LEU A 247 16.66 13.44 1.96
C LEU A 247 15.51 12.45 1.69
N SER A 248 15.46 11.31 2.37
CA SER A 248 14.42 10.29 2.15
C SER A 248 13.06 10.63 2.77
N ASP A 249 12.92 11.76 3.48
CA ASP A 249 11.60 12.22 3.93
C ASP A 249 10.71 12.47 2.71
N PHE A 250 9.43 12.03 2.76
CA PHE A 250 8.51 12.10 1.63
C PHE A 250 8.39 13.49 0.97
N GLN A 251 8.46 14.55 1.77
CA GLN A 251 8.44 15.93 1.26
C GLN A 251 9.69 16.29 0.46
N CYS A 252 10.85 15.73 0.83
CA CYS A 252 12.12 15.97 0.16
C CYS A 252 12.31 15.04 -1.06
N SER A 253 11.76 13.83 -1.01
CA SER A 253 11.79 12.89 -2.11
C SER A 253 10.92 13.35 -3.29
N THR A 254 9.87 14.14 -3.03
CA THR A 254 8.95 14.64 -4.05
C THR A 254 9.37 15.98 -4.68
N ASP A 255 10.44 16.63 -4.19
CA ASP A 255 10.92 17.94 -4.68
C ASP A 255 11.32 17.90 -6.17
N LYS A 256 10.68 18.77 -6.98
CA LYS A 256 10.92 18.91 -8.41
C LYS A 256 12.32 19.44 -8.76
N SER A 257 13.06 20.02 -7.81
CA SER A 257 14.44 20.48 -8.04
C SER A 257 15.44 19.34 -8.26
N ARG A 258 15.05 18.10 -7.94
CA ARG A 258 15.89 16.90 -8.02
C ARG A 258 15.63 16.12 -9.31
N GLY A 259 16.62 15.32 -9.73
CA GLY A 259 16.49 14.45 -10.88
C GLY A 259 15.38 13.41 -10.70
N PHE A 260 14.62 13.13 -11.77
CA PHE A 260 13.43 12.28 -11.71
C PHE A 260 13.72 10.88 -11.12
N ILE A 261 14.83 10.25 -11.51
CA ILE A 261 15.25 8.93 -11.01
C ILE A 261 15.40 8.95 -9.48
N SER A 262 16.09 9.98 -8.95
CA SER A 262 16.30 10.09 -7.50
C SER A 262 14.99 10.31 -6.75
N ARG A 263 14.05 11.06 -7.33
CA ARG A 263 12.72 11.27 -6.73
C ARG A 263 11.91 9.97 -6.67
N VAL A 264 11.92 9.19 -7.75
CA VAL A 264 11.25 7.89 -7.81
C VAL A 264 11.85 6.94 -6.77
N ILE A 265 13.17 6.77 -6.78
CA ILE A 265 13.87 5.84 -5.89
C ILE A 265 13.66 6.22 -4.42
N ASP A 266 13.89 7.49 -4.05
CA ASP A 266 13.77 7.92 -2.65
C ASP A 266 12.33 7.81 -2.13
N THR A 267 11.35 8.15 -2.96
CA THR A 267 9.93 8.04 -2.57
C THR A 267 9.51 6.58 -2.45
N THR A 268 9.98 5.71 -3.37
CA THR A 268 9.70 4.27 -3.30
C THR A 268 10.32 3.68 -2.04
N ASN A 269 11.60 3.94 -1.78
CA ASN A 269 12.31 3.44 -0.60
C ASN A 269 11.67 3.90 0.72
N PHE A 270 11.17 5.14 0.76
CA PHE A 270 10.38 5.63 1.90
C PHE A 270 9.13 4.77 2.10
N VAL A 271 8.34 4.55 1.05
CA VAL A 271 7.12 3.72 1.13
C VAL A 271 7.50 2.30 1.55
N THR A 272 8.51 1.70 0.91
CA THR A 272 8.99 0.33 1.18
C THR A 272 9.34 0.13 2.65
N ALA A 273 10.09 1.05 3.27
CA ALA A 273 10.47 0.91 4.67
C ALA A 273 9.25 0.84 5.61
N TRP A 274 8.24 1.66 5.36
CA TRP A 274 7.01 1.67 6.16
C TRP A 274 6.09 0.48 5.87
N VAL A 275 5.99 0.06 4.61
CA VAL A 275 5.23 -1.14 4.24
C VAL A 275 5.84 -2.38 4.88
N ILE A 276 7.16 -2.56 4.79
CA ILE A 276 7.88 -3.63 5.48
C ILE A 276 7.58 -3.56 6.99
N SER A 277 7.66 -2.38 7.59
CA SER A 277 7.35 -2.23 9.02
C SER A 277 5.92 -2.66 9.37
N GLY A 278 4.94 -2.32 8.53
CA GLY A 278 3.55 -2.73 8.70
C GLY A 278 3.37 -4.25 8.63
N PHE A 279 3.93 -4.88 7.59
CA PHE A 279 3.94 -6.34 7.43
C PHE A 279 4.59 -7.01 8.64
N LEU A 280 5.77 -6.54 9.07
CA LEU A 280 6.48 -7.12 10.19
C LEU A 280 5.71 -7.00 11.51
N ILE A 281 5.05 -5.87 11.77
CA ILE A 281 4.22 -5.69 12.97
C ILE A 281 3.06 -6.69 12.95
N PHE A 282 2.37 -6.82 11.81
CA PHE A 282 1.23 -7.71 11.66
C PHE A 282 1.64 -9.18 11.82
N GLU A 283 2.65 -9.63 11.08
CA GLU A 283 3.13 -11.01 11.09
C GLU A 283 3.72 -11.41 12.44
N THR A 284 4.47 -10.50 13.08
CA THR A 284 5.00 -10.72 14.43
C THR A 284 3.86 -10.86 15.44
N PHE A 285 2.82 -10.03 15.33
CA PHE A 285 1.64 -10.12 16.19
C PHE A 285 0.92 -11.45 16.02
N MET A 286 0.69 -11.89 14.78
CA MET A 286 0.04 -13.18 14.49
C MET A 286 0.88 -14.36 14.98
N TYR A 287 2.20 -14.32 14.76
CA TYR A 287 3.13 -15.36 15.20
C TYR A 287 3.09 -15.58 16.72
N PHE A 288 3.11 -14.50 17.51
CA PHE A 288 3.10 -14.60 18.97
C PHE A 288 1.72 -14.83 19.58
N SER A 289 0.65 -14.38 18.92
CA SER A 289 -0.69 -14.49 19.48
C SER A 289 -1.31 -15.88 19.29
N SER A 290 -0.85 -16.67 18.29
CA SER A 290 -1.36 -18.03 18.01
C SER A 290 -2.89 -18.13 17.94
N ILE A 291 -3.55 -17.05 17.51
CA ILE A 291 -5.00 -16.92 17.54
C ILE A 291 -5.59 -17.78 16.43
N ASP A 292 -6.44 -18.76 16.79
CA ASP A 292 -7.30 -19.43 15.82
C ASP A 292 -8.45 -18.50 15.45
N LEU A 293 -8.40 -17.98 14.22
CA LEU A 293 -9.38 -17.05 13.69
C LEU A 293 -10.78 -17.68 13.58
N LYS A 294 -10.88 -19.02 13.51
CA LYS A 294 -12.16 -19.73 13.39
C LYS A 294 -13.08 -19.50 14.58
N ILE A 295 -12.52 -19.35 15.78
CA ILE A 295 -13.27 -19.17 17.03
C ILE A 295 -14.15 -17.91 16.97
N TYR A 296 -13.73 -16.88 16.24
CA TYR A 296 -14.51 -15.64 16.11
C TYR A 296 -15.73 -15.78 15.20
N PHE A 297 -15.81 -16.85 14.41
CA PHE A 297 -16.93 -17.14 13.53
C PHE A 297 -17.93 -18.14 14.11
N ASP A 298 -17.57 -18.84 15.20
CA ASP A 298 -18.49 -19.64 16.03
C ASP A 298 -19.34 -18.75 16.96
N LEU A 299 -19.95 -17.70 16.40
CA LEU A 299 -20.84 -16.76 17.09
C LEU A 299 -22.28 -16.90 16.59
N TRP A 300 -23.20 -16.15 17.21
CA TRP A 300 -24.59 -16.04 16.74
C TRP A 300 -24.63 -15.60 15.27
N ALA A 301 -25.39 -16.30 14.42
CA ALA A 301 -25.32 -16.14 12.96
C ALA A 301 -25.44 -14.68 12.45
N PRO A 302 -26.30 -13.80 13.00
CA PRO A 302 -26.35 -12.39 12.61
C PRO A 302 -25.11 -11.55 12.97
N LEU A 303 -24.22 -12.03 13.84
CA LEU A 303 -22.95 -11.36 14.16
C LEU A 303 -21.82 -11.76 13.21
N VAL A 304 -21.96 -12.88 12.49
CA VAL A 304 -20.92 -13.42 11.60
C VAL A 304 -20.55 -12.41 10.49
N PRO A 305 -21.51 -11.73 9.81
CA PRO A 305 -21.15 -10.72 8.82
C PRO A 305 -20.42 -9.51 9.42
N LEU A 306 -20.78 -9.09 10.63
CA LEU A 306 -20.12 -7.98 11.31
C LEU A 306 -18.66 -8.31 11.69
N VAL A 307 -18.42 -9.54 12.15
CA VAL A 307 -17.06 -10.01 12.43
C VAL A 307 -16.23 -10.04 11.16
N ALA A 308 -16.78 -10.55 10.06
CA ALA A 308 -16.09 -10.59 8.78
C ALA A 308 -15.74 -9.17 8.27
N ILE A 309 -16.61 -8.18 8.51
CA ILE A 309 -16.33 -6.76 8.24
C ILE A 309 -15.15 -6.24 9.09
N PHE A 310 -15.11 -6.56 10.38
CA PHE A 310 -13.98 -6.16 11.23
C PHE A 310 -12.66 -6.79 10.80
N PHE A 311 -12.69 -8.02 10.29
CA PHE A 311 -11.53 -8.66 9.69
C PHE A 311 -11.09 -7.95 8.39
N GLY A 312 -12.02 -7.37 7.64
CA GLY A 312 -11.71 -6.59 6.43
C GLY A 312 -10.90 -5.32 6.74
N PHE A 313 -11.10 -4.72 7.91
CA PHE A 313 -10.32 -3.55 8.36
C PHE A 313 -8.87 -3.87 8.69
N LEU A 314 -8.53 -5.16 8.86
CA LEU A 314 -7.16 -5.56 9.13
C LEU A 314 -6.34 -5.50 7.83
N PRO A 315 -5.27 -4.70 7.78
CA PRO A 315 -4.42 -4.65 6.60
C PRO A 315 -3.69 -5.97 6.39
N GLY A 316 -3.44 -6.30 5.13
CA GLY A 316 -2.83 -7.58 4.73
C GLY A 316 -3.69 -8.31 3.70
N CYS A 317 -3.19 -9.45 3.22
CA CYS A 317 -3.98 -10.43 2.49
C CYS A 317 -4.39 -11.64 3.37
N GLY A 318 -3.69 -11.88 4.48
CA GLY A 318 -3.90 -13.03 5.36
C GLY A 318 -5.33 -13.13 5.92
N PRO A 319 -5.84 -12.11 6.65
CA PRO A 319 -7.21 -12.12 7.18
C PRO A 319 -8.27 -12.40 6.12
N GLN A 320 -8.09 -11.83 4.92
CA GLN A 320 -8.99 -11.90 3.77
C GLN A 320 -9.01 -13.31 3.18
N VAL A 321 -7.83 -13.91 2.97
CA VAL A 321 -7.69 -15.29 2.49
C VAL A 321 -8.32 -16.27 3.48
N VAL A 322 -8.20 -16.02 4.78
CA VAL A 322 -8.83 -16.84 5.82
C VAL A 322 -10.35 -16.76 5.74
N VAL A 323 -10.93 -15.56 5.63
CA VAL A 323 -12.39 -15.39 5.53
C VAL A 323 -12.93 -16.08 4.27
N ALA A 324 -12.28 -15.87 3.11
CA ALA A 324 -12.62 -16.54 1.87
C ALA A 324 -12.52 -18.08 1.97
N THR A 325 -11.49 -18.59 2.65
CA THR A 325 -11.35 -20.02 2.91
C THR A 325 -12.48 -20.55 3.77
N PHE A 326 -12.92 -19.81 4.79
CA PHE A 326 -14.05 -20.22 5.61
C PHE A 326 -15.37 -20.22 4.84
N TYR A 327 -15.57 -19.24 3.96
CA TYR A 327 -16.74 -19.21 3.08
C TYR A 327 -16.75 -20.43 2.14
N LEU A 328 -15.65 -20.68 1.43
CA LEU A 328 -15.56 -21.77 0.46
C LEU A 328 -15.69 -23.17 1.10
N ASN A 329 -15.33 -23.31 2.38
CA ASN A 329 -15.54 -24.55 3.14
C ASN A 329 -16.92 -24.64 3.81
N GLY A 330 -17.78 -23.63 3.64
CA GLY A 330 -19.14 -23.60 4.19
C GLY A 330 -19.22 -23.31 5.69
N TYR A 331 -18.16 -22.75 6.30
CA TYR A 331 -18.17 -22.37 7.71
C TYR A 331 -18.88 -21.04 7.97
N ILE A 332 -18.80 -20.10 7.01
CA ILE A 332 -19.45 -18.79 7.10
C ILE A 332 -20.32 -18.56 5.85
N PRO A 333 -21.39 -17.76 5.96
CA PRO A 333 -22.27 -17.48 4.84
C PRO A 333 -21.68 -16.46 3.84
N LEU A 334 -22.27 -16.34 2.65
CA LEU A 334 -21.82 -15.41 1.60
C LEU A 334 -22.00 -13.95 2.03
N SER A 335 -23.01 -13.62 2.83
CA SER A 335 -23.14 -12.28 3.41
C SER A 335 -21.91 -11.83 4.19
N ALA A 336 -21.24 -12.75 4.89
CA ALA A 336 -20.03 -12.47 5.63
C ALA A 336 -18.85 -12.21 4.70
N GLU A 337 -18.71 -13.02 3.65
CA GLU A 337 -17.70 -12.82 2.62
C GLU A 337 -17.90 -11.50 1.87
N LEU A 338 -19.15 -11.14 1.53
CA LEU A 338 -19.48 -9.85 0.91
C LEU A 338 -19.13 -8.67 1.83
N GLY A 339 -19.42 -8.81 3.13
CA GLY A 339 -19.02 -7.82 4.13
C GLY A 339 -17.51 -7.64 4.20
N ASN A 340 -16.76 -8.74 4.26
CA ASN A 340 -15.30 -8.71 4.25
C ASN A 340 -14.76 -8.09 2.97
N ALA A 341 -15.21 -8.55 1.79
CA ALA A 341 -14.73 -8.08 0.49
C ALA A 341 -14.94 -6.57 0.28
N ILE A 342 -16.03 -5.99 0.80
CA ILE A 342 -16.34 -4.56 0.62
C ILE A 342 -15.62 -3.68 1.65
N SER A 343 -15.31 -4.22 2.83
CA SER A 343 -14.58 -3.51 3.88
C SER A 343 -13.07 -3.73 3.84
N ASN A 344 -12.59 -4.50 2.85
CA ASN A 344 -11.22 -4.94 2.76
C ASN A 344 -10.30 -3.86 2.21
N ASP A 345 -9.42 -3.33 3.07
CA ASP A 345 -8.47 -2.32 2.66
C ASP A 345 -7.20 -2.89 1.96
N GLY A 346 -6.94 -4.19 2.10
CA GLY A 346 -5.81 -4.92 1.50
C GLY A 346 -4.42 -4.37 1.83
N ASP A 347 -3.39 -4.81 1.09
CA ASP A 347 -2.02 -4.32 1.27
C ASP A 347 -1.82 -2.86 0.85
N ALA A 348 -2.74 -2.33 0.05
CA ALA A 348 -2.74 -0.94 -0.38
C ALA A 348 -2.95 0.03 0.80
N LEU A 349 -3.47 -0.45 1.92
CA LEU A 349 -3.62 0.35 3.14
C LEU A 349 -2.26 0.70 3.77
N PHE A 350 -1.24 -0.16 3.66
CA PHE A 350 0.06 0.10 4.31
C PHE A 350 0.72 1.40 3.80
N PRO A 351 0.86 1.64 2.48
CA PRO A 351 1.30 2.94 1.97
C PRO A 351 0.40 4.10 2.41
N ALA A 352 -0.92 3.90 2.44
CA ALA A 352 -1.88 4.94 2.84
C ALA A 352 -1.70 5.35 4.31
N ILE A 353 -1.54 4.38 5.24
CA ILE A 353 -1.28 4.63 6.65
C ILE A 353 0.03 5.39 6.83
N ALA A 354 1.08 4.99 6.11
CA ALA A 354 2.40 5.61 6.22
C ALA A 354 2.40 7.09 5.80
N LEU A 355 1.63 7.44 4.77
CA LEU A 355 1.73 8.74 4.09
C LEU A 355 0.54 9.67 4.32
N ALA A 356 -0.65 9.11 4.52
CA ALA A 356 -1.89 9.83 4.74
C ALA A 356 -2.75 9.12 5.82
N PRO A 357 -2.26 8.97 7.06
CA PRO A 357 -2.89 8.13 8.09
C PRO A 357 -4.34 8.52 8.40
N LYS A 358 -4.63 9.83 8.43
CA LYS A 358 -6.01 10.31 8.64
C LYS A 358 -6.94 9.91 7.50
N ALA A 359 -6.45 9.95 6.26
CA ALA A 359 -7.22 9.53 5.10
C ALA A 359 -7.40 8.01 5.10
N ALA A 360 -6.36 7.24 5.43
CA ALA A 360 -6.46 5.78 5.54
C ALA A 360 -7.55 5.35 6.52
N VAL A 361 -7.50 5.83 7.76
CA VAL A 361 -8.52 5.51 8.79
C VAL A 361 -9.92 5.95 8.35
N MET A 362 -10.03 7.14 7.77
CA MET A 362 -11.33 7.63 7.31
C MET A 362 -11.87 6.80 6.14
N ALA A 363 -11.00 6.33 5.23
CA ALA A 363 -11.41 5.51 4.11
C ALA A 363 -11.97 4.16 4.58
N THR A 364 -11.30 3.50 5.54
CA THR A 364 -11.79 2.28 6.22
C THR A 364 -13.17 2.50 6.85
N LEU A 365 -13.38 3.64 7.51
CA LEU A 365 -14.68 3.96 8.11
C LEU A 365 -15.78 4.21 7.04
N TYR A 366 -15.41 4.80 5.90
CA TYR A 366 -16.34 4.99 4.78
C TYR A 366 -16.67 3.69 4.06
N SER A 367 -15.75 2.73 3.96
CA SER A 367 -16.00 1.40 3.37
C SER A 367 -16.84 0.50 4.30
N ALA A 368 -16.77 0.72 5.62
CA ALA A 368 -17.61 0.01 6.60
C ALA A 368 -19.12 0.18 6.36
N ILE A 369 -19.56 1.40 6.01
CA ILE A 369 -20.98 1.72 5.81
C ILE A 369 -21.61 0.89 4.68
N PRO A 370 -21.10 0.93 3.43
CA PRO A 370 -21.62 0.09 2.36
C PRO A 370 -21.41 -1.40 2.64
N ALA A 371 -20.34 -1.80 3.31
CA ALA A 371 -20.12 -3.20 3.68
C ALA A 371 -21.25 -3.73 4.59
N ILE A 372 -21.60 -2.99 5.65
CA ILE A 372 -22.73 -3.33 6.54
C ILE A 372 -24.03 -3.39 5.74
N ILE A 373 -24.30 -2.40 4.90
CA ILE A 373 -25.54 -2.36 4.12
C ILE A 373 -25.65 -3.58 3.21
N VAL A 374 -24.62 -3.89 2.43
CA VAL A 374 -24.65 -4.99 1.46
C VAL A 374 -24.68 -6.34 2.17
N ALA A 375 -23.82 -6.55 3.18
CA ALA A 375 -23.74 -7.81 3.91
C ALA A 375 -25.08 -8.14 4.59
N TYR A 376 -25.64 -7.21 5.36
CA TYR A 376 -26.90 -7.47 6.07
C TYR A 376 -28.11 -7.50 5.16
N SER A 377 -28.12 -6.72 4.07
CA SER A 377 -29.19 -6.83 3.07
C SER A 377 -29.17 -8.21 2.41
N TYR A 378 -27.98 -8.72 2.07
CA TYR A 378 -27.85 -10.06 1.51
C TYR A 378 -28.28 -11.13 2.51
N TYR A 379 -27.80 -11.03 3.76
CA TYR A 379 -28.16 -11.93 4.85
C TYR A 379 -29.68 -12.06 4.97
N TYR A 380 -30.40 -10.96 5.27
CA TYR A 380 -31.85 -11.05 5.52
C TYR A 380 -32.72 -11.45 4.31
N ILE A 381 -32.22 -11.31 3.08
CA ILE A 381 -32.99 -11.60 1.87
C ILE A 381 -32.75 -13.05 1.40
N PHE A 382 -31.53 -13.57 1.55
CA PHE A 382 -31.11 -14.82 0.92
C PHE A 382 -30.65 -15.92 1.89
N GLU A 383 -30.33 -15.58 3.15
CA GLU A 383 -29.75 -16.49 4.15
C GLU A 383 -30.56 -16.51 5.46
#